data_AF-E9SFA1-F1
#
_entry.id   AF-E9SFA1-F1
#
_cell.length_a   1.000
_cell.length_b   1.000
_cell.length_c   1.000
_cell.angle_alpha   90.00
_cell.angle_beta   90.00
_cell.angle_gamma   90.00
#
_symmetry.space_group_name_H-M   'P 1'
#
loop_
_entity.id
_entity.type
_entity.pdbx_description
1 polymer ?
#
loop_
_entity_poly.entity_id
_entity_poly.type
_entity_poly.pdbx_seq_one_letter_code
_entity_poly.pdbx_strand_id
1 'polypeptide(L)'
;MNINTLDNIEFEDHNCDIFISYKRDGGDDLSAFFAEELKNMGYRVFLDVKQLKDDASYVKRITEEIENCKDFIFVLSADCFKGVKDEVRIDEDTIENEDWLAKEIRLALKSGRHMIPLIKHNYSRPDDLPPELIRATEANGVTVPIGYFGEAFFRLVNVFLNSTKNYYAEMDSDTETKRRIQEGEVSAKNEFALKTEIGTFLINKDKAKALDIYLKAAEEGLPAAYYNIADILEKCADDVYLSYSSGYAADTKIKELPGIKNAHDYIDAAVYYYNKADALYREKKNIGYAPALYRLGVIKEKEEAYKDAFKSYSESAKQQYVPAVNAVAFYYATGKGEVVTKDVEKAKSLFESISDELPFAAYNYAKLMADEKKTADVSDLIKNYEKAYFSKEPVPQAAYELAKIYQKQNDIIKAKHFYYLALEGGYYPADKEIKKIEQEYLSSYFRDEKDDDTDE
;
A
#
# COMPACT_ATOMS: atom_id res chain seq x y z
N MET A 1 38.09 32.23 -17.74
CA MET A 1 38.15 33.13 -16.57
C MET A 1 36.87 33.94 -16.60
N ASN A 2 35.90 33.81 -15.71
CA ASN A 2 35.91 33.35 -14.32
C ASN A 2 35.05 32.10 -14.12
N ILE A 3 35.68 31.08 -13.54
CA ILE A 3 35.07 30.00 -12.79
C ILE A 3 35.16 30.49 -11.34
N ASN A 4 34.03 30.68 -10.66
CA ASN A 4 33.83 30.77 -9.19
C ASN A 4 32.61 31.64 -8.85
N THR A 5 31.42 31.05 -8.94
CA THR A 5 30.24 31.39 -8.11
C THR A 5 29.26 30.22 -8.13
N LEU A 6 29.76 29.00 -7.92
CA LEU A 6 28.94 27.78 -7.75
C LEU A 6 29.19 27.08 -6.41
N ASP A 7 29.80 27.78 -5.45
CA ASP A 7 29.96 27.30 -4.09
C ASP A 7 29.16 28.23 -3.17
N ASN A 8 27.94 27.79 -2.84
CA ASN A 8 27.12 28.10 -1.65
C ASN A 8 25.63 28.00 -1.95
N ILE A 9 25.21 26.82 -2.41
CA ILE A 9 23.85 26.38 -2.16
C ILE A 9 23.94 25.01 -1.48
N GLU A 10 24.24 25.04 -0.18
CA GLU A 10 23.88 23.93 0.70
C GLU A 10 22.35 23.99 0.87
N PHE A 11 21.61 23.24 0.04
CA PHE A 11 20.25 22.85 0.39
C PHE A 11 20.35 21.71 1.41
N GLU A 12 20.58 22.03 2.68
CA GLU A 12 20.08 21.15 3.72
C GLU A 12 18.61 21.51 3.97
N ASP A 13 17.71 20.70 3.42
CA ASP A 13 16.25 20.78 3.58
C ASP A 13 15.85 20.42 5.03
N HIS A 14 16.32 21.21 6.01
CA HIS A 14 15.98 21.07 7.42
C HIS A 14 14.63 21.71 7.70
N ASN A 15 13.56 21.03 7.29
CA ASN A 15 12.23 21.37 7.81
C ASN A 15 11.22 20.23 7.55
N CYS A 16 10.99 19.36 8.53
CA CYS A 16 9.85 18.46 8.47
C CYS A 16 8.53 19.19 8.69
N ASP A 17 7.46 18.72 8.03
CA ASP A 17 6.10 19.17 8.30
C ASP A 17 5.56 18.49 9.56
N ILE A 18 5.92 17.22 9.73
CA ILE A 18 5.43 16.34 10.78
C ILE A 18 6.62 15.71 11.51
N PHE A 19 6.67 15.86 12.83
CA PHE A 19 7.61 15.16 13.70
C PHE A 19 6.89 14.01 14.42
N ILE A 20 7.47 12.81 14.43
CA ILE A 20 6.92 11.63 15.12
C ILE A 20 7.88 11.17 16.22
N SER A 21 7.44 11.29 17.47
CA SER A 21 8.15 10.84 18.67
C SER A 21 7.54 9.56 19.26
N TYR A 22 8.37 8.62 19.70
CA TYR A 22 7.89 7.36 20.27
C TYR A 22 8.90 6.69 21.21
N LYS A 23 8.41 5.76 22.04
CA LYS A 23 9.25 4.82 22.79
C LYS A 23 9.31 3.49 22.04
N ARG A 24 10.52 2.96 21.82
CA ARG A 24 10.73 1.68 21.13
C ARG A 24 9.94 0.52 21.74
N ASP A 25 9.88 0.48 23.08
CA ASP A 25 9.11 -0.53 23.78
C ASP A 25 7.61 -0.30 23.55
N GLY A 26 7.06 -1.01 22.57
CA GLY A 26 5.65 -1.00 22.21
C GLY A 26 5.19 0.12 21.26
N GLY A 27 6.06 1.03 20.80
CA GLY A 27 5.70 2.13 19.90
C GLY A 27 6.35 2.11 18.51
N ASP A 28 7.35 1.26 18.28
CA ASP A 28 8.16 1.20 17.07
C ASP A 28 7.38 0.83 15.80
N ASP A 29 6.63 -0.28 15.82
CA ASP A 29 5.90 -0.75 14.63
C ASP A 29 4.89 0.30 14.13
N LEU A 30 4.15 0.91 15.05
CA LEU A 30 3.14 1.92 14.73
C LEU A 30 3.76 3.20 14.18
N SER A 31 4.86 3.65 14.78
CA SER A 31 5.52 4.89 14.39
C SER A 31 6.19 4.77 13.02
N ALA A 32 6.79 3.61 12.74
CA ALA A 32 7.36 3.31 11.43
C ALA A 32 6.27 3.28 10.35
N PHE A 33 5.17 2.57 10.58
CA PHE A 33 4.05 2.49 9.65
C PHE A 33 3.46 3.88 9.33
N PHE A 34 3.13 4.68 10.35
CA PHE A 34 2.57 6.01 10.15
C PHE A 34 3.55 6.96 9.46
N ALA A 35 4.84 6.89 9.79
CA ALA A 35 5.87 7.70 9.14
C ALA A 35 5.99 7.37 7.65
N GLU A 36 5.99 6.09 7.28
CA GLU A 36 6.06 5.65 5.89
C GLU A 36 4.83 6.08 5.10
N GLU A 37 3.63 5.89 5.65
CA GLU A 37 2.39 6.24 4.98
C GLU A 37 2.24 7.76 4.79
N LEU A 38 2.62 8.57 5.78
CA LEU A 38 2.61 10.03 5.63
C LEU A 38 3.63 10.50 4.57
N LYS A 39 4.81 9.87 4.50
CA LYS A 39 5.78 10.14 3.43
C LYS A 39 5.23 9.75 2.06
N ASN A 40 4.58 8.59 1.95
CA ASN A 40 3.88 8.15 0.72
C ASN A 40 2.80 9.15 0.29
N MET A 41 2.19 9.87 1.23
CA MET A 41 1.22 10.94 0.97
C MET A 41 1.84 12.32 0.68
N GLY A 42 3.17 12.44 0.63
CA GLY A 42 3.86 13.68 0.28
C GLY A 42 4.10 14.66 1.44
N TYR A 43 4.04 14.19 2.69
CA TYR A 43 4.49 14.97 3.85
C TYR A 43 6.00 14.79 4.07
N ARG A 44 6.70 15.85 4.49
CA ARG A 44 8.06 15.71 5.01
C ARG A 44 7.96 15.27 6.46
N VAL A 45 8.35 14.02 6.74
CA VAL A 45 8.20 13.43 8.07
C VAL A 45 9.55 13.13 8.68
N PHE A 46 9.79 13.65 9.88
CA PHE A 46 10.90 13.28 10.73
C PHE A 46 10.44 12.24 11.75
N LEU A 47 11.10 11.07 11.78
CA LEU A 47 10.85 10.01 12.75
C LEU A 47 12.05 9.90 13.69
N ASP A 48 11.84 10.10 14.99
CA ASP A 48 12.92 10.02 15.97
C ASP A 48 13.39 8.57 16.20
N VAL A 49 14.50 8.20 15.56
CA VAL A 49 15.18 6.93 15.81
C VAL A 49 16.25 7.10 16.89
N LYS A 50 16.06 6.45 18.05
CA LYS A 50 16.98 6.51 19.22
C LYS A 50 18.47 6.14 18.98
N GLN A 51 18.87 5.73 17.78
CA GLN A 51 20.16 5.08 17.53
C GLN A 51 21.39 6.01 17.59
N LEU A 52 21.22 7.34 17.64
CA LEU A 52 22.31 8.32 17.48
C LEU A 52 22.31 9.47 18.51
N LYS A 53 21.57 9.34 19.62
CA LYS A 53 21.34 10.46 20.58
C LYS A 53 22.55 10.88 21.43
N ASP A 54 23.72 10.25 21.24
CA ASP A 54 24.99 10.63 21.90
C ASP A 54 25.83 11.62 21.07
N ASP A 55 25.37 12.00 19.88
CA ASP A 55 26.00 13.01 19.04
C ASP A 55 25.34 14.38 19.26
N ALA A 56 26.12 15.37 19.70
CA ALA A 56 25.65 16.73 19.93
C ALA A 56 25.02 17.36 18.67
N SER A 57 25.48 16.98 17.48
CA SER A 57 24.90 17.43 16.21
C SER A 57 23.50 16.83 15.97
N TYR A 58 23.27 15.59 16.40
CA TYR A 58 21.99 14.90 16.25
C TYR A 58 20.94 15.43 17.23
N VAL A 59 21.33 15.73 18.48
CA VAL A 59 20.45 16.39 19.46
C VAL A 59 20.03 17.78 18.97
N LYS A 60 20.97 18.53 18.39
CA LYS A 60 20.68 19.83 17.77
C LYS A 60 19.67 19.69 16.63
N ARG A 61 19.84 18.70 15.75
CA ARG A 61 18.90 18.43 14.65
C ARG A 61 17.50 18.08 15.15
N ILE A 62 17.37 17.18 16.13
CA ILE A 62 16.06 16.85 16.73
C ILE A 62 15.39 18.10 17.28
N THR A 63 16.16 18.94 17.98
CA THR A 63 15.65 20.19 18.55
C THR A 63 15.12 21.12 17.46
N GLU A 64 15.91 21.34 16.39
CA GLU A 64 15.53 22.18 15.26
C GLU A 64 14.29 21.64 14.52
N GLU A 65 14.20 20.33 14.31
CA GLU A 65 13.05 19.70 13.66
C GLU A 65 11.77 19.83 14.49
N ILE A 66 11.84 19.68 15.82
CA ILE A 66 10.69 19.87 16.72
C ILE A 66 10.27 21.35 16.75
N GLU A 67 11.23 22.27 16.80
CA GLU A 67 10.93 23.71 16.83
C GLU A 67 10.26 24.20 15.54
N ASN A 68 10.56 23.57 14.40
CA ASN A 68 10.08 24.01 13.10
C ASN A 68 8.92 23.20 12.52
N CYS A 69 8.66 21.97 13.01
CA CYS A 69 7.53 21.18 12.54
C CYS A 69 6.19 21.87 12.79
N LYS A 70 5.15 21.48 12.04
CA LYS A 70 3.80 22.01 12.24
C LYS A 70 2.98 21.09 13.14
N ASP A 71 2.97 19.80 12.82
CA ASP A 71 2.35 18.77 13.65
C ASP A 71 3.41 17.95 14.38
N PHE A 72 3.20 17.78 15.69
CA PHE A 72 4.02 16.93 16.55
C PHE A 72 3.17 15.74 17.01
N ILE A 73 3.47 14.58 16.45
CA ILE A 73 2.80 13.32 16.74
C ILE A 73 3.63 12.57 17.79
N PHE A 74 2.97 12.05 18.82
CA PHE A 74 3.63 11.22 19.83
C PHE A 74 2.82 9.98 20.16
N VAL A 75 3.51 8.83 20.22
CA VAL A 75 2.86 7.53 20.44
C VAL A 75 2.77 7.20 21.92
N LEU A 76 1.54 7.02 22.39
CA LEU A 76 1.21 6.55 23.72
C LEU A 76 1.04 5.03 23.68
N SER A 77 2.09 4.31 24.04
CA SER A 77 2.12 2.84 24.26
C SER A 77 2.13 2.52 25.75
N ALA A 78 1.86 1.27 26.11
CA ALA A 78 2.06 0.79 27.48
C ALA A 78 3.45 1.19 28.02
N ASP A 79 3.51 1.67 29.26
CA ASP A 79 4.74 2.07 29.95
C ASP A 79 5.60 3.14 29.23
N CYS A 80 5.04 3.89 28.26
CA CYS A 80 5.79 4.91 27.53
C CYS A 80 6.40 5.99 28.45
N PHE A 81 5.77 6.30 29.57
CA PHE A 81 6.27 7.24 30.58
C PHE A 81 6.96 6.58 31.79
N LYS A 82 7.21 5.27 31.76
CA LYS A 82 7.92 4.60 32.85
C LYS A 82 9.28 5.23 33.09
N GLY A 83 9.48 5.75 34.32
CA GLY A 83 10.71 6.42 34.75
C GLY A 83 10.64 7.96 34.74
N VAL A 84 9.57 8.56 34.21
CA VAL A 84 9.31 10.00 34.34
C VAL A 84 8.89 10.32 35.78
N LYS A 85 9.41 11.41 36.36
CA LYS A 85 9.11 11.83 37.75
C LYS A 85 8.64 13.29 37.78
N ASP A 86 7.86 13.64 38.80
CA ASP A 86 7.25 14.96 39.02
C ASP A 86 8.23 16.13 39.19
N GLU A 87 9.46 15.89 39.63
CA GLU A 87 10.41 16.95 39.98
C GLU A 87 11.60 17.00 39.02
N VAL A 88 11.45 17.76 37.93
CA VAL A 88 12.60 18.36 37.25
C VAL A 88 12.58 19.85 37.58
N ARG A 89 13.45 20.26 38.50
CA ARG A 89 13.83 21.67 38.64
C ARG A 89 14.43 22.13 37.31
N ILE A 90 13.93 23.26 36.81
CA ILE A 90 14.50 23.95 35.65
C ILE A 90 15.77 24.66 36.12
N ASP A 91 16.80 23.88 36.41
CA ASP A 91 18.18 24.35 36.54
C ASP A 91 18.93 23.69 35.37
N GLU A 92 19.53 24.49 34.48
CA GLU A 92 19.94 24.15 33.10
C GLU A 92 20.88 22.93 32.95
N ASP A 93 21.44 22.40 34.04
CA ASP A 93 22.50 21.38 34.03
C ASP A 93 22.14 20.02 34.65
N THR A 94 20.88 19.75 35.05
CA THR A 94 20.54 18.51 35.80
C THR A 94 19.48 17.61 35.13
N ILE A 95 19.60 17.35 33.83
CA ILE A 95 18.66 16.50 33.07
C ILE A 95 19.33 15.22 32.53
N GLU A 96 20.15 14.55 33.35
CA GLU A 96 20.88 13.34 32.91
C GLU A 96 20.03 12.06 32.85
N ASN A 97 18.80 12.03 33.38
CA ASN A 97 18.02 10.77 33.51
C ASN A 97 16.55 10.85 33.13
N GLU A 98 16.13 11.88 32.38
CA GLU A 98 14.74 11.99 31.94
C GLU A 98 14.49 11.28 30.60
N ASP A 99 13.34 10.60 30.49
CA ASP A 99 12.92 9.90 29.29
C ASP A 99 12.81 10.86 28.08
N TRP A 100 13.44 10.50 26.97
CA TRP A 100 13.48 11.32 25.75
C TRP A 100 12.10 11.69 25.21
N LEU A 101 11.11 10.79 25.31
CA LEU A 101 9.75 11.09 24.85
C LEU A 101 9.18 12.27 25.64
N ALA A 102 9.40 12.32 26.96
CA ALA A 102 8.96 13.43 27.80
C ALA A 102 9.69 14.74 27.47
N LYS A 103 11.01 14.68 27.18
CA LYS A 103 11.78 15.86 26.76
C LYS A 103 11.25 16.45 25.45
N GLU A 104 10.98 15.61 24.46
CA GLU A 104 10.49 16.02 23.14
C GLU A 104 9.06 16.59 23.22
N ILE A 105 8.17 15.96 23.99
CA ILE A 105 6.82 16.49 24.25
C ILE A 105 6.91 17.89 24.90
N ARG A 106 7.77 18.07 25.92
CA ARG A 106 7.92 19.39 26.55
C ARG A 106 8.47 20.45 25.60
N LEU A 107 9.44 20.09 24.77
CA LEU A 107 9.97 20.99 23.75
C LEU A 107 8.88 21.38 22.75
N ALA A 108 8.12 20.42 22.24
CA ALA A 108 7.02 20.68 21.30
C ALA A 108 5.93 21.59 21.91
N LEU A 109 5.57 21.36 23.18
CA LEU A 109 4.66 22.23 23.93
C LEU A 109 5.21 23.65 24.08
N LYS A 110 6.49 23.79 24.48
CA LYS A 110 7.16 25.09 24.63
C LYS A 110 7.22 25.84 23.30
N SER A 111 7.45 25.12 22.21
CA SER A 111 7.51 25.65 20.85
C SER A 111 6.13 25.88 20.24
N GLY A 112 5.02 25.57 20.94
CA GLY A 112 3.66 25.81 20.46
C GLY A 112 3.27 24.98 19.23
N ARG A 113 3.80 23.75 19.13
CA ARG A 113 3.50 22.83 18.03
C ARG A 113 2.09 22.25 18.16
N HIS A 114 1.50 21.80 17.04
CA HIS A 114 0.20 21.14 17.09
C HIS A 114 0.35 19.70 17.59
N MET A 115 -0.06 19.47 18.83
CA MET A 115 0.13 18.20 19.54
C MET A 115 -0.92 17.18 19.14
N ILE A 116 -0.50 16.00 18.66
CA ILE A 116 -1.40 14.92 18.26
C ILE A 116 -1.00 13.61 18.96
N PRO A 117 -1.69 13.22 20.05
CA PRO A 117 -1.46 11.92 20.67
C PRO A 117 -2.00 10.78 19.79
N LEU A 118 -1.15 9.79 19.49
CA LEU A 118 -1.57 8.49 18.95
C LEU A 118 -1.70 7.48 20.08
N ILE A 119 -2.92 7.11 20.42
CA ILE A 119 -3.25 6.35 21.63
C ILE A 119 -3.41 4.88 21.29
N LYS A 120 -2.44 4.03 21.65
CA LYS A 120 -2.59 2.58 21.47
C LYS A 120 -3.64 2.03 22.44
N HIS A 121 -4.33 0.98 22.02
CA HIS A 121 -5.30 0.24 22.84
C HIS A 121 -4.78 -0.20 24.22
N ASN A 122 -3.47 -0.39 24.38
CA ASN A 122 -2.84 -0.85 25.62
C ASN A 122 -2.26 0.29 26.47
N TYR A 123 -2.49 1.55 26.10
CA TYR A 123 -2.05 2.69 26.89
C TYR A 123 -2.97 2.92 28.09
N SER A 124 -2.35 3.07 29.26
CA SER A 124 -2.98 3.62 30.46
C SER A 124 -2.11 4.77 30.96
N ARG A 125 -2.74 5.91 31.27
CA ARG A 125 -2.03 7.09 31.76
C ARG A 125 -1.56 6.83 33.21
N PRO A 126 -0.28 7.07 33.54
CA PRO A 126 0.18 7.04 34.94
C PRO A 126 -0.48 8.14 35.78
N ASP A 127 -0.73 7.85 37.05
CA ASP A 127 -1.32 8.81 38.00
C ASP A 127 -0.33 9.91 38.42
N ASP A 128 0.96 9.60 38.44
CA ASP A 128 2.09 10.43 38.89
C ASP A 128 2.78 11.19 37.75
N LEU A 129 2.05 11.44 36.66
CA LEU A 129 2.59 12.15 35.51
C LEU A 129 2.59 13.67 35.75
N PRO A 130 3.66 14.40 35.40
CA PRO A 130 3.69 15.85 35.52
C PRO A 130 2.49 16.55 34.84
N PRO A 131 1.96 17.66 35.40
CA PRO A 131 0.74 18.29 34.91
C PRO A 131 0.76 18.69 33.43
N GLU A 132 1.92 19.09 32.89
CA GLU A 132 2.07 19.42 31.48
C GLU A 132 1.94 18.20 30.56
N LEU A 133 2.44 17.05 30.99
CA LEU A 133 2.33 15.81 30.24
C LEU A 133 0.92 15.22 30.35
N ILE A 134 0.25 15.38 31.51
CA ILE A 134 -1.19 15.06 31.64
C ILE A 134 -1.98 15.80 30.56
N ARG A 135 -1.81 17.13 30.48
CA ARG A 135 -2.50 17.96 29.47
C ARG A 135 -2.22 17.50 28.04
N ALA A 136 -0.98 17.11 27.73
CA ALA A 136 -0.64 16.59 26.41
C ALA A 136 -1.35 15.26 26.11
N THR A 137 -1.39 14.34 27.09
CA THR A 137 -2.04 13.03 26.92
C THR A 137 -3.57 13.08 26.90
N GLU A 138 -4.17 14.11 27.49
CA GLU A 138 -5.63 14.34 27.49
C GLU A 138 -6.11 15.16 26.29
N ALA A 139 -5.20 15.69 25.48
CA ALA A 139 -5.54 16.37 24.25
C ALA A 139 -6.32 15.42 23.31
N ASN A 140 -7.21 15.98 22.49
CA ASN A 140 -7.95 15.20 21.51
C ASN A 140 -6.97 14.46 20.59
N GLY A 141 -7.04 13.14 20.59
CA GLY A 141 -6.06 12.27 19.94
C GLY A 141 -6.70 11.23 19.03
N VAL A 142 -5.83 10.49 18.34
CA VAL A 142 -6.22 9.38 17.49
C VAL A 142 -6.03 8.09 18.26
N THR A 143 -7.14 7.47 18.67
CA THR A 143 -7.11 6.11 19.21
C THR A 143 -6.83 5.10 18.11
N VAL A 144 -5.89 4.20 18.36
CA VAL A 144 -5.46 3.12 17.46
C VAL A 144 -5.93 1.78 18.03
N PRO A 145 -7.05 1.21 17.51
CA PRO A 145 -7.54 -0.09 17.93
C PRO A 145 -6.58 -1.22 17.54
N ILE A 146 -6.71 -2.39 18.18
CA ILE A 146 -5.96 -3.59 17.78
C ILE A 146 -6.37 -3.96 16.36
N GLY A 147 -5.42 -3.93 15.41
CA GLY A 147 -5.64 -4.37 14.02
C GLY A 147 -6.17 -3.31 13.05
N TYR A 148 -6.80 -2.23 13.53
CA TYR A 148 -7.44 -1.22 12.69
C TYR A 148 -6.57 0.03 12.44
N PHE A 149 -5.39 -0.15 11.83
CA PHE A 149 -4.45 0.96 11.58
C PHE A 149 -4.97 1.95 10.51
N GLY A 150 -5.71 1.46 9.52
CA GLY A 150 -6.19 2.28 8.40
C GLY A 150 -7.21 3.34 8.79
N GLU A 151 -8.17 3.03 9.67
CA GLU A 151 -9.15 4.01 10.14
C GLU A 151 -8.50 5.10 11.01
N ALA A 152 -7.62 4.69 11.93
CA ALA A 152 -6.85 5.61 12.75
C ALA A 152 -5.99 6.54 11.87
N PHE A 153 -5.33 5.98 10.86
CA PHE A 153 -4.55 6.75 9.90
C PHE A 153 -5.43 7.73 9.08
N PHE A 154 -6.59 7.28 8.61
CA PHE A 154 -7.54 8.13 7.90
C PHE A 154 -8.01 9.31 8.76
N ARG A 155 -8.33 9.06 10.03
CA ARG A 155 -8.71 10.11 10.98
C ARG A 155 -7.56 11.08 11.24
N LEU A 156 -6.35 10.56 11.45
CA LEU A 156 -5.15 11.39 11.61
C LEU A 156 -5.04 12.39 10.46
N VAL A 157 -5.05 11.88 9.22
CA VAL A 157 -4.84 12.71 8.03
C VAL A 157 -5.95 13.71 7.77
N ASN A 158 -7.21 13.33 7.96
CA ASN A 158 -8.35 14.16 7.53
C ASN A 158 -8.92 15.06 8.64
N VAL A 159 -8.59 14.79 9.89
CA VAL A 159 -9.18 15.49 11.04
C VAL A 159 -8.15 16.18 11.92
N PHE A 160 -6.96 15.59 12.07
CA PHE A 160 -5.98 16.05 13.05
C PHE A 160 -4.76 16.74 12.45
N LEU A 161 -4.29 16.41 11.24
CA LEU A 161 -3.13 17.10 10.67
C LEU A 161 -3.47 18.54 10.28
N ASN A 162 -2.63 19.48 10.71
CA ASN A 162 -2.62 20.85 10.20
C ASN A 162 -1.59 21.04 9.07
N SER A 163 -0.65 20.10 8.92
CA SER A 163 0.36 20.05 7.87
C SER A 163 -0.26 20.01 6.50
N THR A 164 0.33 20.76 5.58
CA THR A 164 -0.05 20.76 4.18
C THR A 164 0.98 19.95 3.42
N LYS A 165 0.51 19.02 2.57
CA LYS A 165 1.38 18.19 1.73
C LYS A 165 2.28 19.07 0.86
N ASN A 166 3.49 18.59 0.54
CA ASN A 166 4.43 19.34 -0.28
C ASN A 166 4.19 19.04 -1.78
N TYR A 167 3.36 19.85 -2.44
CA TYR A 167 2.79 19.59 -3.77
C TYR A 167 3.66 20.00 -4.97
N TYR A 168 4.86 20.56 -4.78
CA TYR A 168 5.66 21.12 -5.88
C TYR A 168 6.04 20.09 -6.97
N ALA A 169 6.19 18.81 -6.62
CA ALA A 169 6.54 17.75 -7.58
C ALA A 169 5.40 17.42 -8.58
N GLU A 170 4.13 17.51 -8.18
CA GLU A 170 3.00 17.23 -9.09
C GLU A 170 2.66 18.43 -9.99
N MET A 171 2.85 19.65 -9.49
CA MET A 171 2.54 20.89 -10.21
C MET A 171 3.47 21.14 -11.41
N ASP A 172 4.73 20.71 -11.32
CA ASP A 172 5.69 20.76 -12.43
C ASP A 172 5.33 19.75 -13.55
N SER A 173 4.84 18.56 -13.18
CA SER A 173 4.49 17.52 -14.15
C SER A 173 3.34 17.90 -15.09
N ASP A 174 2.33 18.65 -14.62
CA ASP A 174 1.18 19.05 -15.47
C ASP A 174 1.54 20.22 -16.40
N THR A 175 2.41 21.13 -15.96
CA THR A 175 2.97 22.20 -16.80
C THR A 175 3.81 21.60 -17.94
N GLU A 176 4.62 20.59 -17.60
CA GLU A 176 5.44 19.87 -18.56
C GLU A 176 4.62 19.00 -19.52
N THR A 177 3.61 18.25 -19.05
CA THR A 177 2.72 17.48 -19.93
C THR A 177 2.00 18.41 -20.92
N LYS A 178 1.49 19.57 -20.46
CA LYS A 178 0.83 20.55 -21.32
C LYS A 178 1.77 21.14 -22.37
N ARG A 179 3.01 21.45 -22.00
CA ARG A 179 4.05 21.90 -22.94
C ARG A 179 4.33 20.85 -24.02
N ARG A 180 4.56 19.59 -23.63
CA ARG A 180 4.78 18.46 -24.57
C ARG A 180 3.59 18.23 -25.51
N ILE A 181 2.36 18.41 -25.04
CA ILE A 181 1.16 18.38 -25.90
C ILE A 181 1.20 19.51 -26.93
N GLN A 182 1.54 20.74 -26.53
CA GLN A 182 1.66 21.88 -27.45
C GLN A 182 2.75 21.67 -28.50
N GLU A 183 3.81 20.95 -28.13
CA GLU A 183 4.90 20.54 -29.03
C GLU A 183 4.54 19.37 -29.95
N GLY A 184 3.33 18.82 -29.81
CA GLY A 184 2.79 17.77 -30.68
C GLY A 184 3.13 16.35 -30.25
N GLU A 185 3.60 16.14 -29.02
CA GLU A 185 3.95 14.80 -28.53
C GLU A 185 2.71 13.95 -28.24
N VAL A 186 2.49 12.88 -29.03
CA VAL A 186 1.32 11.99 -28.90
C VAL A 186 1.31 11.25 -27.55
N SER A 187 2.48 10.85 -27.04
CA SER A 187 2.60 10.20 -25.72
C SER A 187 2.16 11.11 -24.58
N ALA A 188 2.41 12.42 -24.67
CA ALA A 188 1.97 13.38 -23.68
C ALA A 188 0.44 13.54 -23.66
N LYS A 189 -0.23 13.46 -24.83
CA LYS A 189 -1.71 13.42 -24.90
C LYS A 189 -2.26 12.21 -24.14
N ASN A 190 -1.66 11.04 -24.34
CA ASN A 190 -2.07 9.81 -23.66
C ASN A 190 -1.81 9.88 -22.15
N GLU A 191 -0.68 10.43 -21.72
CA GLU A 191 -0.38 10.66 -20.30
C GLU A 191 -1.41 11.59 -19.65
N PHE A 192 -1.75 12.69 -20.32
CA PHE A 192 -2.76 13.63 -19.84
C PHE A 192 -4.15 13.00 -19.78
N ALA A 193 -4.51 12.18 -20.77
CA ALA A 193 -5.76 11.43 -20.76
C ALA A 193 -5.85 10.49 -19.55
N LEU A 194 -4.76 9.77 -19.22
CA LEU A 194 -4.70 8.92 -18.03
C LEU A 194 -4.91 9.71 -16.74
N LYS A 195 -4.22 10.85 -16.58
CA LYS A 195 -4.43 11.77 -15.43
C LYS A 195 -5.89 12.26 -15.35
N THR A 196 -6.50 12.53 -16.50
CA THR A 196 -7.91 12.97 -16.59
C THR A 196 -8.88 11.83 -16.24
N GLU A 197 -8.60 10.59 -16.63
CA GLU A 197 -9.43 9.42 -16.34
C GLU A 197 -9.46 9.07 -14.84
N ILE A 198 -8.29 9.04 -14.21
CA ILE A 198 -8.17 8.65 -12.80
C ILE A 198 -8.54 9.82 -11.88
N GLY A 199 -8.33 11.05 -12.36
CA GLY A 199 -8.36 12.25 -11.56
C GLY A 199 -7.08 12.39 -10.76
N THR A 200 -6.54 13.60 -10.73
CA THR A 200 -5.44 13.97 -9.83
C THR A 200 -5.90 15.12 -8.96
N PHE A 201 -5.06 15.56 -8.04
CA PHE A 201 -5.34 16.77 -7.27
C PHE A 201 -5.52 18.02 -8.15
N LEU A 202 -4.83 18.08 -9.31
CA LEU A 202 -4.87 19.22 -10.25
C LEU A 202 -5.86 19.06 -11.39
N ILE A 203 -6.19 17.81 -11.75
CA ILE A 203 -7.06 17.48 -12.88
C ILE A 203 -8.27 16.76 -12.34
N ASN A 204 -9.42 17.42 -12.40
CA ASN A 204 -10.69 16.78 -12.08
C ASN A 204 -10.88 15.56 -12.98
N LYS A 205 -11.32 14.47 -12.34
CA LYS A 205 -11.68 13.24 -13.02
C LYS A 205 -12.76 13.49 -14.07
N ASP A 206 -12.44 13.23 -15.33
CA ASP A 206 -13.35 13.34 -16.48
C ASP A 206 -13.05 12.23 -17.49
N LYS A 207 -13.78 11.14 -17.30
CA LYS A 207 -13.61 9.90 -18.05
C LYS A 207 -14.00 10.06 -19.52
N ALA A 208 -15.15 10.67 -19.84
CA ALA A 208 -15.55 10.92 -21.22
C ALA A 208 -14.50 11.74 -22.00
N LYS A 209 -13.96 12.78 -21.35
CA LYS A 209 -12.86 13.58 -21.93
C LYS A 209 -11.57 12.77 -22.10
N ALA A 210 -11.23 11.91 -21.14
CA ALA A 210 -10.07 11.02 -21.28
C ALA A 210 -10.21 10.11 -22.50
N LEU A 211 -11.38 9.49 -22.70
CA LEU A 211 -11.67 8.68 -23.89
C LEU A 211 -11.47 9.47 -25.18
N ASP A 212 -11.98 10.69 -25.25
CA ASP A 212 -11.80 11.57 -26.41
C ASP A 212 -10.33 11.84 -26.75
N ILE A 213 -9.50 12.00 -25.73
CA ILE A 213 -8.07 12.24 -25.90
C ILE A 213 -7.36 10.94 -26.31
N TYR A 214 -7.74 9.79 -25.74
CA TYR A 214 -7.22 8.50 -26.17
C TYR A 214 -7.56 8.20 -27.63
N LEU A 215 -8.79 8.45 -28.08
CA LEU A 215 -9.20 8.24 -29.48
C LEU A 215 -8.33 9.06 -30.44
N LYS A 216 -8.09 10.34 -30.13
CA LYS A 216 -7.20 11.20 -30.93
C LYS A 216 -5.76 10.70 -30.94
N ALA A 217 -5.24 10.29 -29.78
CA ALA A 217 -3.88 9.73 -29.70
C ALA A 217 -3.76 8.38 -30.45
N ALA A 218 -4.83 7.60 -30.50
CA ALA A 218 -4.90 6.34 -31.26
C ALA A 218 -4.96 6.59 -32.77
N GLU A 219 -5.70 7.60 -33.23
CA GLU A 219 -5.70 8.05 -34.64
C GLU A 219 -4.32 8.48 -35.12
N GLU A 220 -3.53 9.09 -34.22
CA GLU A 220 -2.12 9.44 -34.45
C GLU A 220 -1.16 8.24 -34.31
N GLY A 221 -1.70 7.03 -34.13
CA GLY A 221 -0.96 5.77 -34.19
C GLY A 221 -0.17 5.45 -32.91
N LEU A 222 -0.63 5.85 -31.72
CA LEU A 222 0.00 5.45 -30.46
C LEU A 222 -0.59 4.12 -29.94
N PRO A 223 0.21 3.03 -29.83
CA PRO A 223 -0.28 1.73 -29.34
C PRO A 223 -0.87 1.78 -27.92
N ALA A 224 -0.27 2.58 -27.02
CA ALA A 224 -0.76 2.74 -25.65
C ALA A 224 -2.18 3.34 -25.59
N ALA A 225 -2.54 4.21 -26.54
CA ALA A 225 -3.88 4.78 -26.61
C ALA A 225 -4.92 3.74 -27.03
N TYR A 226 -4.59 2.87 -28.00
CA TYR A 226 -5.46 1.72 -28.34
C TYR A 226 -5.67 0.79 -27.13
N TYR A 227 -4.62 0.54 -26.35
CA TYR A 227 -4.73 -0.26 -25.13
C TYR A 227 -5.64 0.39 -24.09
N ASN A 228 -5.48 1.69 -23.83
CA ASN A 228 -6.32 2.41 -22.87
C ASN A 228 -7.80 2.44 -23.27
N ILE A 229 -8.10 2.55 -24.58
CA ILE A 229 -9.48 2.42 -25.08
C ILE A 229 -10.03 1.02 -24.79
N ALA A 230 -9.26 -0.03 -25.06
CA ALA A 230 -9.66 -1.41 -24.79
C ALA A 230 -9.91 -1.65 -23.29
N ASP A 231 -9.08 -1.12 -22.41
CA ASP A 231 -9.22 -1.26 -20.96
C ASP A 231 -10.50 -0.58 -20.44
N ILE A 232 -10.84 0.60 -20.97
CA ILE A 232 -12.14 1.25 -20.68
C ILE A 232 -13.31 0.35 -21.11
N LEU A 233 -13.25 -0.19 -22.32
CA LEU A 233 -14.30 -1.05 -22.87
C LEU A 233 -14.47 -2.32 -22.04
N GLU A 234 -13.38 -2.98 -21.67
CA GLU A 234 -13.41 -4.18 -20.83
C GLU A 234 -14.02 -3.90 -19.45
N LYS A 235 -13.63 -2.79 -18.80
CA LYS A 235 -14.23 -2.34 -17.52
C LYS A 235 -15.72 -2.05 -17.65
N CYS A 236 -16.16 -1.50 -18.79
CA CYS A 236 -17.58 -1.25 -19.04
C CYS A 236 -18.39 -2.55 -19.20
N ALA A 237 -17.74 -3.64 -19.65
CA ALA A 237 -18.38 -4.95 -19.77
C ALA A 237 -18.56 -5.64 -18.41
N ASP A 238 -17.56 -5.52 -17.52
CA ASP A 238 -17.58 -6.19 -16.22
C ASP A 238 -18.62 -5.59 -15.24
N ASP A 239 -18.91 -4.29 -15.33
CA ASP A 239 -19.94 -3.63 -14.49
C ASP A 239 -20.65 -2.47 -15.21
N VAL A 240 -21.90 -2.73 -15.61
CA VAL A 240 -22.76 -1.77 -16.30
C VAL A 240 -23.15 -0.58 -15.39
N TYR A 241 -23.26 -0.75 -14.08
CA TYR A 241 -23.58 0.35 -13.16
C TYR A 241 -22.36 1.24 -12.93
N LEU A 242 -21.16 0.67 -12.82
CA LEU A 242 -19.91 1.42 -12.87
C LEU A 242 -19.74 2.14 -14.21
N SER A 243 -20.14 1.55 -15.33
CA SER A 243 -20.02 2.18 -16.64
C SER A 243 -20.93 3.41 -16.80
N TYR A 244 -22.16 3.39 -16.26
CA TYR A 244 -23.05 4.56 -16.21
C TYR A 244 -22.61 5.63 -15.20
N SER A 245 -22.24 5.23 -13.98
CA SER A 245 -21.80 6.16 -12.93
C SER A 245 -20.44 6.79 -13.20
N SER A 246 -19.62 6.14 -14.03
CA SER A 246 -18.31 6.64 -14.43
C SER A 246 -18.31 7.56 -15.66
N GLY A 247 -19.48 7.81 -16.27
CA GLY A 247 -19.63 8.72 -17.42
C GLY A 247 -19.29 8.12 -18.77
N TYR A 248 -18.58 6.98 -18.83
CA TYR A 248 -18.21 6.32 -20.08
C TYR A 248 -19.43 5.74 -20.84
N ALA A 249 -20.28 4.94 -20.19
CA ALA A 249 -21.42 4.31 -20.90
C ALA A 249 -22.55 5.27 -21.26
N ALA A 250 -22.56 6.46 -20.64
CA ALA A 250 -23.44 7.56 -21.04
C ALA A 250 -22.90 8.29 -22.29
N ASP A 251 -21.61 8.14 -22.62
CA ASP A 251 -21.00 8.75 -23.81
C ASP A 251 -21.48 8.02 -25.07
N THR A 252 -22.15 8.77 -25.96
CA THR A 252 -22.63 8.24 -27.24
C THR A 252 -21.49 7.76 -28.13
N LYS A 253 -20.28 8.32 -28.00
CA LYS A 253 -19.13 7.96 -28.82
C LYS A 253 -18.70 6.51 -28.61
N ILE A 254 -18.81 5.99 -27.39
CA ILE A 254 -18.50 4.59 -27.12
C ILE A 254 -19.38 3.68 -28.00
N LYS A 255 -20.68 3.98 -28.12
CA LYS A 255 -21.62 3.17 -28.92
C LYS A 255 -21.33 3.21 -30.42
N GLU A 256 -20.53 4.17 -30.88
CA GLU A 256 -20.12 4.34 -32.27
C GLU A 256 -18.77 3.68 -32.58
N LEU A 257 -18.06 3.14 -31.58
CA LEU A 257 -16.75 2.53 -31.78
C LEU A 257 -16.86 1.21 -32.57
N PRO A 258 -15.86 0.89 -33.42
CA PRO A 258 -15.77 -0.39 -34.11
C PRO A 258 -15.87 -1.57 -33.14
N GLY A 259 -16.76 -2.51 -33.46
CA GLY A 259 -16.97 -3.72 -32.66
C GLY A 259 -18.18 -3.66 -31.75
N ILE A 260 -18.79 -2.49 -31.49
CA ILE A 260 -19.98 -2.37 -30.64
C ILE A 260 -21.25 -2.44 -31.50
N LYS A 261 -22.06 -3.49 -31.32
CA LYS A 261 -23.39 -3.63 -31.92
C LYS A 261 -24.49 -3.68 -30.83
N ASN A 262 -24.23 -4.29 -29.68
CA ASN A 262 -25.11 -4.39 -28.51
C ASN A 262 -24.35 -4.32 -27.16
N ALA A 263 -25.07 -4.28 -26.03
CA ALA A 263 -24.50 -4.13 -24.67
C ALA A 263 -23.54 -5.25 -24.19
N HIS A 264 -23.42 -6.36 -24.95
CA HIS A 264 -22.48 -7.45 -24.69
C HIS A 264 -21.18 -7.35 -25.53
N ASP A 265 -21.10 -6.40 -26.46
CA ASP A 265 -20.03 -6.34 -27.45
C ASP A 265 -18.81 -5.53 -26.97
N TYR A 266 -18.86 -5.01 -25.74
CA TYR A 266 -17.75 -4.29 -25.14
C TYR A 266 -16.47 -5.13 -25.04
N ILE A 267 -16.62 -6.45 -24.78
CA ILE A 267 -15.47 -7.36 -24.78
C ILE A 267 -14.92 -7.55 -26.19
N ASP A 268 -15.78 -7.77 -27.19
CA ASP A 268 -15.34 -7.91 -28.59
C ASP A 268 -14.63 -6.64 -29.09
N ALA A 269 -15.16 -5.47 -28.74
CA ALA A 269 -14.53 -4.19 -29.03
C ALA A 269 -13.19 -4.06 -28.28
N ALA A 270 -13.11 -4.41 -26.99
CA ALA A 270 -11.86 -4.42 -26.25
C ALA A 270 -10.81 -5.33 -26.92
N VAL A 271 -11.21 -6.54 -27.32
CA VAL A 271 -10.35 -7.48 -28.08
C VAL A 271 -9.87 -6.87 -29.38
N TYR A 272 -10.73 -6.17 -30.13
CA TYR A 272 -10.34 -5.44 -31.35
C TYR A 272 -9.25 -4.40 -31.04
N TYR A 273 -9.45 -3.56 -30.04
CA TYR A 273 -8.52 -2.49 -29.67
C TYR A 273 -7.20 -3.02 -29.08
N TYR A 274 -7.22 -4.09 -28.28
CA TYR A 274 -6.00 -4.77 -27.83
C TYR A 274 -5.20 -5.35 -29.00
N ASN A 275 -5.87 -6.01 -29.96
CA ASN A 275 -5.19 -6.53 -31.15
C ASN A 275 -4.62 -5.40 -32.03
N LYS A 276 -5.29 -4.24 -32.12
CA LYS A 276 -4.76 -3.05 -32.79
C LYS A 276 -3.51 -2.51 -32.10
N ALA A 277 -3.53 -2.42 -30.77
CA ALA A 277 -2.35 -2.02 -30.00
C ALA A 277 -1.17 -2.97 -30.25
N ASP A 278 -1.40 -4.29 -30.18
CA ASP A 278 -0.38 -5.31 -30.44
C ASP A 278 0.17 -5.22 -31.87
N ALA A 279 -0.70 -5.19 -32.89
CA ALA A 279 -0.30 -5.14 -34.29
C ALA A 279 0.56 -3.91 -34.61
N LEU A 280 0.14 -2.73 -34.12
CA LEU A 280 0.88 -1.49 -34.35
C LEU A 280 2.23 -1.46 -33.62
N TYR A 281 2.29 -2.04 -32.42
CA TYR A 281 3.55 -2.16 -31.69
C TYR A 281 4.51 -3.13 -32.37
N ARG A 282 4.01 -4.25 -32.90
CA ARG A 282 4.79 -5.20 -33.73
C ARG A 282 5.35 -4.53 -34.97
N GLU A 283 4.55 -3.75 -35.68
CA GLU A 283 5.02 -3.01 -36.86
C GLU A 283 6.20 -2.09 -36.51
N LYS A 284 6.12 -1.39 -35.36
CA LYS A 284 7.13 -0.40 -34.94
C LYS A 284 8.37 -0.99 -34.26
N LYS A 285 8.23 -2.11 -33.54
CA LYS A 285 9.26 -2.64 -32.63
C LYS A 285 9.62 -4.11 -32.89
N ASN A 286 8.93 -4.78 -33.81
CA ASN A 286 9.09 -6.20 -34.13
C ASN A 286 8.87 -7.16 -32.94
N ILE A 287 8.14 -6.70 -31.92
CA ILE A 287 7.72 -7.46 -30.74
C ILE A 287 6.27 -7.07 -30.40
N GLY A 288 5.52 -7.96 -29.73
CA GLY A 288 4.13 -7.68 -29.35
C GLY A 288 4.00 -6.66 -28.21
N TYR A 289 2.83 -6.04 -28.05
CA TYR A 289 2.58 -5.09 -26.96
C TYR A 289 2.23 -5.83 -25.67
N ALA A 290 3.19 -5.96 -24.75
CA ALA A 290 3.04 -6.83 -23.58
C ALA A 290 1.76 -6.59 -22.75
N PRO A 291 1.36 -5.34 -22.41
CA PRO A 291 0.10 -5.12 -21.67
C PRO A 291 -1.14 -5.63 -22.41
N ALA A 292 -1.24 -5.41 -23.74
CA ALA A 292 -2.36 -5.92 -24.53
C ALA A 292 -2.33 -7.45 -24.65
N LEU A 293 -1.15 -8.05 -24.85
CA LEU A 293 -1.00 -9.51 -24.90
C LEU A 293 -1.42 -10.18 -23.59
N TYR A 294 -1.09 -9.58 -22.45
CA TYR A 294 -1.56 -10.06 -21.15
C TYR A 294 -3.09 -10.02 -21.06
N ARG A 295 -3.73 -8.89 -21.39
CA ARG A 295 -5.20 -8.77 -21.32
C ARG A 295 -5.91 -9.70 -22.30
N LEU A 296 -5.39 -9.87 -23.52
CA LEU A 296 -5.87 -10.88 -24.47
C LEU A 296 -5.74 -12.30 -23.90
N GLY A 297 -4.67 -12.58 -23.14
CA GLY A 297 -4.53 -13.83 -22.40
C GLY A 297 -5.63 -14.05 -21.37
N VAL A 298 -5.95 -13.01 -20.58
CA VAL A 298 -7.03 -13.04 -19.57
C VAL A 298 -8.38 -13.34 -20.20
N ILE A 299 -8.71 -12.67 -21.31
CA ILE A 299 -9.98 -12.88 -22.01
C ILE A 299 -10.08 -14.33 -22.53
N LYS A 300 -9.03 -14.82 -23.20
CA LYS A 300 -8.98 -16.20 -23.69
C LYS A 300 -9.06 -17.24 -22.58
N GLU A 301 -8.49 -16.94 -21.41
CA GLU A 301 -8.57 -17.83 -20.26
C GLU A 301 -9.98 -17.91 -19.69
N LYS A 302 -10.72 -16.77 -19.64
CA LYS A 302 -12.15 -16.73 -19.29
C LYS A 302 -13.01 -17.54 -20.28
N GLU A 303 -12.60 -17.58 -21.56
CA GLU A 303 -13.21 -18.40 -22.62
C GLU A 303 -12.73 -19.87 -22.62
N GLU A 304 -11.92 -20.27 -21.64
CA GLU A 304 -11.31 -21.61 -21.55
C GLU A 304 -10.40 -21.99 -22.74
N ALA A 305 -10.00 -21.02 -23.57
CA ALA A 305 -9.03 -21.18 -24.65
C ALA A 305 -7.59 -21.19 -24.09
N TYR A 306 -7.30 -22.10 -23.16
CA TYR A 306 -6.08 -22.10 -22.34
C TYR A 306 -4.78 -22.09 -23.14
N LYS A 307 -4.75 -22.74 -24.32
CA LYS A 307 -3.56 -22.81 -25.17
C LYS A 307 -3.22 -21.43 -25.75
N ASP A 308 -4.24 -20.71 -26.20
CA ASP A 308 -4.07 -19.37 -26.74
C ASP A 308 -3.82 -18.34 -25.64
N ALA A 309 -4.44 -18.53 -24.47
CA ALA A 309 -4.15 -17.75 -23.27
C ALA A 309 -2.67 -17.89 -22.87
N PHE A 310 -2.20 -19.12 -22.67
CA PHE A 310 -0.80 -19.40 -22.30
C PHE A 310 0.20 -18.88 -23.34
N LYS A 311 -0.11 -18.98 -24.64
CA LYS A 311 0.71 -18.37 -25.70
C LYS A 311 0.81 -16.85 -25.54
N SER A 312 -0.32 -16.18 -25.30
CA SER A 312 -0.39 -14.72 -25.15
C SER A 312 0.38 -14.27 -23.90
N TYR A 313 0.15 -14.94 -22.76
CA TYR A 313 0.91 -14.70 -21.53
C TYR A 313 2.41 -14.95 -21.71
N SER A 314 2.80 -16.05 -22.35
CA SER A 314 4.21 -16.37 -22.58
C SER A 314 4.91 -15.32 -23.43
N GLU A 315 4.24 -14.77 -24.43
CA GLU A 315 4.81 -13.71 -25.25
C GLU A 315 4.95 -12.39 -24.49
N SER A 316 3.97 -12.05 -23.66
CA SER A 316 4.06 -10.90 -22.75
C SER A 316 5.15 -11.08 -21.68
N ALA A 317 5.26 -12.28 -21.10
CA ALA A 317 6.22 -12.60 -20.05
C ALA A 317 7.68 -12.57 -20.54
N LYS A 318 7.93 -12.90 -21.82
CA LYS A 318 9.27 -12.74 -22.45
C LYS A 318 9.77 -11.30 -22.42
N GLN A 319 8.86 -10.33 -22.29
CA GLN A 319 9.17 -8.91 -22.17
C GLN A 319 9.23 -8.45 -20.71
N GLN A 320 9.25 -9.38 -19.74
CA GLN A 320 9.26 -9.12 -18.30
C GLN A 320 8.04 -8.34 -17.79
N TYR A 321 6.90 -8.44 -18.48
CA TYR A 321 5.67 -7.85 -17.98
C TYR A 321 5.15 -8.66 -16.78
N VAL A 322 5.34 -8.11 -15.57
CA VAL A 322 5.14 -8.78 -14.28
C VAL A 322 3.82 -9.54 -14.16
N PRO A 323 2.63 -8.98 -14.50
CA PRO A 323 1.37 -9.73 -14.44
C PRO A 323 1.36 -10.99 -15.33
N ALA A 324 2.02 -10.94 -16.49
CA ALA A 324 2.12 -12.09 -17.38
C ALA A 324 3.14 -13.12 -16.90
N VAL A 325 4.24 -12.68 -16.28
CA VAL A 325 5.21 -13.60 -15.62
C VAL A 325 4.49 -14.39 -14.54
N ASN A 326 3.69 -13.72 -13.69
CA ASN A 326 2.86 -14.37 -12.68
C ASN A 326 1.86 -15.37 -13.28
N ALA A 327 1.17 -14.99 -14.38
CA ALA A 327 0.26 -15.90 -15.07
C ALA A 327 0.97 -17.15 -15.62
N VAL A 328 2.13 -17.00 -16.28
CA VAL A 328 2.92 -18.14 -16.78
C VAL A 328 3.39 -19.03 -15.62
N ALA A 329 3.84 -18.43 -14.51
CA ALA A 329 4.23 -19.17 -13.31
C ALA A 329 3.06 -20.01 -12.76
N PHE A 330 1.85 -19.44 -12.72
CA PHE A 330 0.65 -20.15 -12.29
C PHE A 330 0.30 -21.35 -13.19
N TYR A 331 0.48 -21.23 -14.50
CA TYR A 331 0.31 -22.34 -15.44
C TYR A 331 1.31 -23.48 -15.16
N TYR A 332 2.58 -23.16 -14.88
CA TYR A 332 3.57 -24.17 -14.47
C TYR A 332 3.28 -24.76 -13.09
N ALA A 333 2.77 -23.97 -12.14
CA ALA A 333 2.43 -24.43 -10.79
C ALA A 333 1.30 -25.46 -10.79
N THR A 334 0.32 -25.29 -11.69
CA THR A 334 -0.95 -26.04 -11.67
C THR A 334 -1.10 -27.03 -12.81
N GLY A 335 -0.38 -26.87 -13.92
CA GLY A 335 -0.63 -27.64 -15.15
C GLY A 335 -1.98 -27.30 -15.80
N LYS A 336 -2.50 -26.07 -15.56
CA LYS A 336 -3.85 -25.65 -15.96
C LYS A 336 -4.12 -25.92 -17.45
N GLY A 337 -5.28 -26.53 -17.73
CA GLY A 337 -5.75 -26.80 -19.09
C GLY A 337 -4.86 -27.75 -19.89
N GLU A 338 -3.96 -28.49 -19.24
CA GLU A 338 -3.01 -29.44 -19.87
C GLU A 338 -2.13 -28.82 -20.96
N VAL A 339 -1.97 -27.48 -20.96
CA VAL A 339 -1.19 -26.77 -21.98
C VAL A 339 0.32 -26.83 -21.71
N VAL A 340 0.69 -27.02 -20.44
CA VAL A 340 2.06 -27.28 -19.98
C VAL A 340 2.03 -28.34 -18.89
N THR A 341 3.08 -29.16 -18.84
CA THR A 341 3.29 -30.06 -17.70
C THR A 341 3.58 -29.23 -16.45
N LYS A 342 3.01 -29.64 -15.30
CA LYS A 342 3.32 -29.05 -14.00
C LYS A 342 4.84 -29.10 -13.76
N ASP A 343 5.43 -27.95 -13.44
CA ASP A 343 6.85 -27.75 -13.20
C ASP A 343 7.03 -26.78 -12.01
N VAL A 344 7.22 -27.37 -10.84
CA VAL A 344 7.30 -26.64 -9.56
C VAL A 344 8.51 -25.73 -9.52
N GLU A 345 9.69 -26.22 -9.92
CA GLU A 345 10.93 -25.43 -9.87
C GLU A 345 10.85 -24.22 -10.81
N LYS A 346 10.26 -24.41 -11.99
CA LYS A 346 10.05 -23.30 -12.92
C LYS A 346 9.03 -22.29 -12.41
N ALA A 347 7.91 -22.75 -11.86
CA ALA A 347 6.92 -21.86 -11.25
C ALA A 347 7.51 -21.08 -10.06
N LYS A 348 8.26 -21.77 -9.20
CA LYS A 348 8.99 -21.20 -8.07
C LYS A 348 9.92 -20.08 -8.53
N SER A 349 10.82 -20.36 -9.48
CA SER A 349 11.77 -19.38 -9.99
C SER A 349 11.08 -18.15 -10.59
N LEU A 350 9.96 -18.35 -11.30
CA LEU A 350 9.20 -17.25 -11.88
C LEU A 350 8.47 -16.42 -10.83
N PHE A 351 7.89 -17.03 -9.79
CA PHE A 351 7.27 -16.26 -8.70
C PHE A 351 8.31 -15.49 -7.88
N GLU A 352 9.45 -16.12 -7.56
CA GLU A 352 10.56 -15.47 -6.85
C GLU A 352 11.02 -14.21 -7.58
N SER A 353 11.21 -14.30 -8.91
CA SER A 353 11.76 -13.20 -9.71
C SER A 353 10.92 -11.93 -9.74
N ILE A 354 9.64 -12.00 -9.37
CA ILE A 354 8.72 -10.86 -9.35
C ILE A 354 8.08 -10.62 -7.97
N SER A 355 8.52 -11.35 -6.94
CA SER A 355 7.89 -11.30 -5.62
C SER A 355 8.06 -9.95 -4.93
N ASP A 356 9.12 -9.19 -5.25
CA ASP A 356 9.34 -7.82 -4.75
C ASP A 356 8.43 -6.78 -5.43
N GLU A 357 8.01 -7.05 -6.67
CA GLU A 357 7.23 -6.13 -7.50
C GLU A 357 5.73 -6.42 -7.44
N LEU A 358 5.34 -7.68 -7.20
CA LEU A 358 3.96 -8.13 -7.16
C LEU A 358 3.67 -8.92 -5.86
N PRO A 359 2.88 -8.37 -4.92
CA PRO A 359 2.51 -9.04 -3.67
C PRO A 359 1.84 -10.41 -3.89
N PHE A 360 1.01 -10.52 -4.93
CA PHE A 360 0.40 -11.79 -5.33
C PHE A 360 1.42 -12.86 -5.73
N ALA A 361 2.58 -12.50 -6.27
CA ALA A 361 3.62 -13.47 -6.59
C ALA A 361 4.32 -13.99 -5.32
N ALA A 362 4.55 -13.14 -4.31
CA ALA A 362 5.05 -13.57 -3.00
C ALA A 362 4.06 -14.54 -2.33
N TYR A 363 2.76 -14.23 -2.38
CA TYR A 363 1.71 -15.13 -1.93
C TYR A 363 1.72 -16.47 -2.70
N ASN A 364 1.75 -16.42 -4.03
CA ASN A 364 1.72 -17.62 -4.88
C ASN A 364 2.96 -18.50 -4.68
N TYR A 365 4.14 -17.89 -4.49
CA TYR A 365 5.37 -18.57 -4.12
C TYR A 365 5.19 -19.34 -2.81
N ALA A 366 4.79 -18.63 -1.73
CA ALA A 366 4.62 -19.25 -0.42
C ALA A 366 3.55 -20.35 -0.45
N LYS A 367 2.48 -20.15 -1.23
CA LYS A 367 1.42 -21.14 -1.41
C LYS A 367 1.93 -22.40 -2.11
N LEU A 368 2.66 -22.24 -3.20
CA LEU A 368 3.28 -23.35 -3.93
C LEU A 368 4.23 -24.14 -3.02
N MET A 369 5.11 -23.46 -2.29
CA MET A 369 6.06 -24.10 -1.38
C MET A 369 5.35 -24.84 -0.22
N ALA A 370 4.27 -24.26 0.31
CA ALA A 370 3.48 -24.90 1.36
C ALA A 370 2.76 -26.18 0.89
N ASP A 371 2.31 -26.23 -0.37
CA ASP A 371 1.56 -27.37 -0.92
C ASP A 371 2.47 -28.56 -1.27
N GLU A 372 3.74 -28.34 -1.64
CA GLU A 372 4.71 -29.41 -1.97
C GLU A 372 5.24 -30.19 -0.73
N LYS A 373 4.88 -29.74 0.47
CA LYS A 373 4.81 -30.51 1.75
C LYS A 373 5.96 -31.41 2.21
N LYS A 374 7.19 -31.35 1.68
CA LYS A 374 8.30 -32.15 2.25
C LYS A 374 9.25 -31.41 3.19
N THR A 375 9.59 -30.14 2.97
CA THR A 375 10.54 -29.40 3.83
C THR A 375 10.47 -27.88 3.63
N ALA A 376 9.28 -27.30 3.37
CA ALA A 376 9.20 -25.84 3.24
C ALA A 376 9.61 -25.20 4.58
N ASP A 377 10.61 -24.31 4.54
CA ASP A 377 11.02 -23.55 5.70
C ASP A 377 9.87 -22.64 6.11
N VAL A 378 9.30 -22.91 7.29
CA VAL A 378 8.16 -22.14 7.82
C VAL A 378 8.52 -20.66 7.96
N SER A 379 9.80 -20.34 8.23
CA SER A 379 10.29 -18.96 8.28
C SER A 379 10.19 -18.26 6.91
N ASP A 380 10.58 -18.97 5.84
CA ASP A 380 10.48 -18.45 4.46
C ASP A 380 9.02 -18.26 4.02
N LEU A 381 8.14 -19.17 4.42
CA LEU A 381 6.70 -19.04 4.18
C LEU A 381 6.12 -17.81 4.87
N ILE A 382 6.42 -17.64 6.17
CA ILE A 382 5.97 -16.48 6.95
C ILE A 382 6.46 -15.19 6.30
N LYS A 383 7.77 -15.09 5.99
CA LYS A 383 8.36 -13.91 5.35
C LYS A 383 7.63 -13.53 4.07
N ASN A 384 7.33 -14.49 3.19
CA ASN A 384 6.68 -14.21 1.91
C ASN A 384 5.18 -13.88 2.07
N TYR A 385 4.47 -14.50 3.01
CA TYR A 385 3.09 -14.11 3.31
C TYR A 385 3.00 -12.73 3.97
N GLU A 386 3.91 -12.40 4.89
CA GLU A 386 4.02 -11.06 5.50
C GLU A 386 4.32 -10.01 4.43
N LYS A 387 5.27 -10.29 3.54
CA LYS A 387 5.58 -9.44 2.38
C LYS A 387 4.35 -9.19 1.50
N ALA A 388 3.55 -10.23 1.23
CA ALA A 388 2.34 -10.08 0.43
C ALA A 388 1.25 -9.27 1.17
N TYR A 389 1.10 -9.49 2.47
CA TYR A 389 0.05 -8.84 3.27
C TYR A 389 0.37 -7.38 3.62
N PHE A 390 1.58 -7.08 4.08
CA PHE A 390 2.01 -5.74 4.49
C PHE A 390 2.49 -4.87 3.31
N SER A 391 2.19 -5.26 2.08
CA SER A 391 2.48 -4.44 0.91
C SER A 391 1.48 -3.28 0.75
N LYS A 392 1.78 -2.35 -0.18
CA LYS A 392 0.87 -1.25 -0.54
C LYS A 392 -0.47 -1.74 -1.12
N GLU A 393 -0.50 -2.96 -1.65
CA GLU A 393 -1.70 -3.63 -2.13
C GLU A 393 -1.85 -4.97 -1.39
N PRO A 394 -2.34 -4.95 -0.14
CA PRO A 394 -2.41 -6.13 0.70
C PRO A 394 -3.12 -7.30 0.04
N VAL A 395 -2.59 -8.51 0.25
CA VAL A 395 -3.25 -9.78 -0.15
C VAL A 395 -3.87 -10.43 1.10
N PRO A 396 -5.18 -10.28 1.37
CA PRO A 396 -5.82 -10.79 2.59
C PRO A 396 -5.71 -12.31 2.76
N GLN A 397 -5.61 -13.04 1.65
CA GLN A 397 -5.38 -14.48 1.64
C GLN A 397 -4.04 -14.87 2.30
N ALA A 398 -3.03 -13.99 2.25
CA ALA A 398 -1.74 -14.22 2.89
C ALA A 398 -1.86 -14.15 4.42
N ALA A 399 -2.62 -13.18 4.96
CA ALA A 399 -2.94 -13.14 6.40
C ALA A 399 -3.70 -14.39 6.84
N TYR A 400 -4.64 -14.89 6.03
CA TYR A 400 -5.34 -16.14 6.33
C TYR A 400 -4.40 -17.35 6.41
N GLU A 401 -3.41 -17.45 5.52
CA GLU A 401 -2.42 -18.53 5.57
C GLU A 401 -1.42 -18.36 6.72
N LEU A 402 -1.02 -17.13 7.08
CA LEU A 402 -0.26 -16.85 8.31
C LEU A 402 -1.00 -17.31 9.56
N ALA A 403 -2.29 -17.01 9.64
CA ALA A 403 -3.14 -17.43 10.76
C ALA A 403 -3.13 -18.95 10.93
N LYS A 404 -3.23 -19.70 9.83
CA LYS A 404 -3.13 -21.18 9.83
C LYS A 404 -1.77 -21.69 10.26
N ILE A 405 -0.67 -20.98 9.94
CA ILE A 405 0.67 -21.33 10.40
C ILE A 405 0.76 -21.16 11.92
N TYR A 406 0.37 -20.00 12.45
CA TYR A 406 0.39 -19.74 13.89
C TYR A 406 -0.53 -20.67 14.67
N GLN A 407 -1.71 -21.00 14.12
CA GLN A 407 -2.63 -21.95 14.73
C GLN A 407 -1.99 -23.34 14.87
N LYS A 408 -1.26 -23.81 13.84
CA LYS A 408 -0.52 -25.08 13.91
C LYS A 408 0.65 -25.04 14.90
N GLN A 409 1.23 -23.86 15.13
CA GLN A 409 2.25 -23.63 16.16
C GLN A 409 1.66 -23.44 17.56
N ASN A 410 0.33 -23.52 17.71
CA ASN A 410 -0.40 -23.27 18.95
C ASN A 410 -0.28 -21.82 19.49
N ASP A 411 0.10 -20.87 18.63
CA ASP A 411 0.05 -19.42 18.93
C ASP A 411 -1.34 -18.89 18.57
N ILE A 412 -2.31 -19.16 19.45
CA ILE A 412 -3.73 -18.86 19.23
C ILE A 412 -3.98 -17.35 19.14
N ILE A 413 -3.20 -16.53 19.86
CA ILE A 413 -3.33 -15.07 19.85
C ILE A 413 -2.96 -14.53 18.47
N LYS A 414 -1.80 -14.92 17.92
CA LYS A 414 -1.41 -14.51 16.56
C LYS A 414 -2.32 -15.10 15.50
N ALA A 415 -2.74 -16.36 15.66
CA ALA A 415 -3.68 -16.97 14.74
C ALA A 415 -4.99 -16.16 14.64
N LYS A 416 -5.58 -15.82 15.79
CA LYS A 416 -6.81 -15.01 15.83
C LYS A 416 -6.58 -13.62 15.23
N HIS A 417 -5.47 -12.96 15.56
CA HIS A 417 -5.10 -11.66 15.00
C HIS A 417 -5.06 -11.68 13.46
N PHE A 418 -4.32 -12.62 12.87
CA PHE A 418 -4.21 -12.71 11.42
C PHE A 418 -5.50 -13.15 10.72
N TYR A 419 -6.36 -13.95 11.37
CA TYR A 419 -7.68 -14.22 10.82
C TYR A 419 -8.57 -12.95 10.78
N TYR A 420 -8.54 -12.10 11.80
CA TYR A 420 -9.27 -10.82 11.75
C TYR A 420 -8.75 -9.91 10.65
N LEU A 421 -7.43 -9.79 10.52
CA LEU A 421 -6.79 -9.03 9.45
C LEU A 421 -7.20 -9.52 8.05
N ALA A 422 -7.33 -10.84 7.87
CA ALA A 422 -7.84 -11.41 6.63
C ALA A 422 -9.33 -11.06 6.39
N LEU A 423 -10.15 -11.11 7.44
CA LEU A 423 -11.57 -10.77 7.37
C LEU A 423 -11.79 -9.29 7.03
N GLU A 424 -11.05 -8.39 7.66
CA GLU A 424 -11.07 -6.95 7.38
C GLU A 424 -10.63 -6.62 5.96
N GLY A 425 -9.66 -7.38 5.44
CA GLY A 425 -9.29 -7.34 4.03
C GLY A 425 -10.35 -7.92 3.07
N GLY A 426 -11.49 -8.40 3.57
CA GLY A 426 -12.58 -8.96 2.76
C GLY A 426 -12.47 -10.46 2.46
N TYR A 427 -11.56 -11.18 3.14
CA TYR A 427 -11.46 -12.64 3.01
C TYR A 427 -12.34 -13.35 4.04
N TYR A 428 -13.63 -13.41 3.72
CA TYR A 428 -14.69 -13.96 4.57
C TYR A 428 -14.52 -15.41 5.09
N PRO A 429 -13.76 -16.33 4.43
CA PRO A 429 -13.50 -17.64 5.03
C PRO A 429 -12.86 -17.58 6.44
N ALA A 430 -12.18 -16.48 6.78
CA ALA A 430 -11.58 -16.29 8.10
C ALA A 430 -12.60 -16.24 9.26
N ASP A 431 -13.82 -15.73 9.02
CA ASP A 431 -14.88 -15.62 10.04
C ASP A 431 -15.21 -16.96 10.69
N LYS A 432 -15.23 -18.03 9.89
CA LYS A 432 -15.50 -19.39 10.39
C LYS A 432 -14.41 -19.86 11.36
N GLU A 433 -13.14 -19.60 11.04
CA GLU A 433 -12.01 -20.03 11.87
C GLU A 433 -11.91 -19.21 13.17
N ILE A 434 -12.24 -17.92 13.12
CA ILE A 434 -12.34 -17.06 14.32
C ILE A 434 -13.37 -17.64 15.30
N LYS A 435 -14.59 -17.92 14.82
CA LYS A 435 -15.67 -18.49 15.64
C LYS A 435 -15.29 -19.82 16.27
N LYS A 436 -14.56 -20.66 15.53
CA LYS A 436 -14.06 -21.95 16.03
C LYS A 436 -13.07 -21.76 17.18
N ILE A 437 -12.09 -20.88 17.00
CA ILE A 437 -11.09 -20.56 18.04
C ILE A 437 -11.78 -20.00 19.29
N GLU A 438 -12.76 -19.13 19.13
CA GLU A 438 -13.51 -18.56 20.26
C GLU A 438 -14.31 -19.60 21.04
N GLN A 439 -14.96 -20.54 20.34
CA GLN A 439 -15.68 -21.65 20.97
C GLN A 439 -14.74 -22.60 21.72
N GLU A 440 -13.59 -22.94 21.13
CA GLU A 440 -12.58 -23.79 21.77
C GLU A 440 -12.04 -23.12 23.04
N TYR A 441 -11.74 -21.81 22.99
CA TYR A 441 -11.26 -21.05 24.14
C TYR A 441 -12.29 -20.95 25.27
N LEU A 442 -13.56 -20.68 24.96
CA LEU A 442 -14.64 -20.69 25.94
C LEU A 442 -14.81 -22.07 26.57
N SER A 443 -14.73 -23.13 25.75
CA SER A 443 -14.90 -24.51 26.24
C SER A 443 -13.77 -25.00 27.14
N SER A 444 -12.53 -24.51 26.96
CA SER A 444 -11.43 -24.78 27.89
C SER A 444 -11.58 -23.99 29.19
N TYR A 445 -12.00 -22.72 29.10
CA TYR A 445 -12.17 -21.85 30.27
C TYR A 445 -13.23 -22.39 31.25
N PHE A 446 -14.37 -22.88 30.74
CA PHE A 446 -15.43 -23.49 31.57
C PHE A 446 -15.17 -24.95 31.96
N ARG A 447 -14.06 -25.54 31.52
CA ARG A 447 -13.62 -26.88 31.96
C ARG A 447 -12.80 -26.78 33.23
N ASP A 448 -11.91 -25.79 33.29
CA ASP A 448 -11.05 -25.54 34.45
C ASP A 448 -11.85 -25.05 35.66
N GLU A 449 -12.95 -24.32 35.47
CA GLU A 449 -13.86 -23.92 36.57
C GLU A 449 -14.65 -25.09 37.20
N LYS A 450 -14.77 -26.25 36.52
CA LYS A 450 -15.51 -27.41 37.06
C LYS A 450 -14.64 -28.38 37.86
N ASP A 451 -13.33 -28.34 37.68
CA ASP A 451 -12.41 -29.23 38.40
C ASP A 451 -11.93 -28.62 39.74
N ASP A 452 -12.17 -27.32 39.99
CA ASP A 452 -11.88 -26.65 41.27
C ASP A 452 -13.04 -26.71 42.29
N ASP A 453 -14.23 -27.19 41.89
CA ASP A 453 -15.44 -27.27 42.73
C ASP A 453 -15.72 -28.69 43.30
N THR A 454 -14.72 -29.59 43.25
CA THR A 454 -14.82 -30.93 43.89
C THR A 454 -13.70 -31.17 44.90
N ASP A 455 -13.69 -30.38 45.97
CA ASP A 455 -13.08 -30.72 47.26
C ASP A 455 -13.85 -29.99 48.39
N GLU A 456 -15.09 -30.43 48.65
CA GLU A 456 -15.81 -30.23 49.93
C GLU A 456 -16.46 -31.52 50.43
#